data_AF-A0A929XDH1-F1
#
_entry.id   AF-A0A929XDH1-F1
#
_cell.length_a   1.000
_cell.length_b   1.000
_cell.length_c   1.000
_cell.angle_alpha   90.00
_cell.angle_beta   90.00
_cell.angle_gamma   90.00
#
_symmetry.space_group_name_H-M   'P 1'
#
loop_
_entity.id
_entity.type
_entity.pdbx_description
1 polymer ?
#
loop_
_entity_poly.entity_id
_entity_poly.type
_entity_poly.pdbx_seq_one_letter_code
_entity_poly.pdbx_strand_id
1 'polypeptide(L)'
;MIQKLKGTRDILPGEIEKWKYVEETARSVMSSYGFDDIRVPVIESTELFLRGVGDTTDVVQKEMYIFDDKGGRSIALRPEGTAGVVRAYIENGLSSRPSPMKVSYIMPMYRYENVQKGRQREFNQIGVELFGASSYEADLEVILMALDLLKKLNITSVELNINSIGCKECRKNYQEALRNYIRPNLDKYCDTCKSRFEKNPMRILDCKEKADKQMNENAPSILDYLCDDCKEHFEKLKTALDTLGIEYKIDPRIVRGLDYYTRTVFEIVSKTDGLTIVGGGRYDGMIEELGGPSTPAVGFAIGEERLLNVFDENNQGKIFENNLDLFIVTIGEKANTYAIKLLREIRNAGFRAEKDIMERSTKAQFKYSDKKKAKYTITIGDTEVESNTVKIKNMTTGTEEEVKIDEIINYIK
;
A
#
# COMPACT_ATOMS: atom_id res chain seq x y z
N MET A 1 20.35 6.43 -25.19
CA MET A 1 18.98 6.31 -24.67
C MET A 1 19.06 6.43 -23.16
N ILE A 2 18.25 7.29 -22.54
CA ILE A 2 18.17 7.38 -21.08
C ILE A 2 17.39 6.15 -20.58
N GLN A 3 17.85 5.53 -19.49
CA GLN A 3 17.21 4.37 -18.88
C GLN A 3 16.70 4.73 -17.48
N LYS A 4 15.68 3.99 -17.01
CA LYS A 4 15.22 4.09 -15.62
C LYS A 4 16.32 3.70 -14.65
N LEU A 5 16.28 4.26 -13.45
CA LEU A 5 17.24 3.94 -12.39
C LEU A 5 16.99 2.52 -11.87
N LYS A 6 18.06 1.83 -11.47
CA LYS A 6 17.95 0.53 -10.79
C LYS A 6 17.08 0.68 -9.55
N GLY A 7 16.09 -0.20 -9.40
CA GLY A 7 15.14 -0.17 -8.28
C GLY A 7 13.94 0.74 -8.49
N THR A 8 13.73 1.27 -9.70
CA THR A 8 12.51 2.00 -10.12
C THR A 8 11.83 1.23 -11.26
N ARG A 9 10.53 1.45 -11.48
CA ARG A 9 9.77 0.73 -12.50
C ARG A 9 8.62 1.54 -13.07
N ASP A 10 8.52 1.56 -14.40
CA ASP A 10 7.31 1.98 -15.11
C ASP A 10 6.24 0.90 -14.99
N ILE A 11 5.04 1.27 -14.52
CA ILE A 11 3.86 0.41 -14.52
C ILE A 11 3.07 0.73 -15.80
N LEU A 12 3.00 -0.24 -16.70
CA LEU A 12 2.52 -0.02 -18.07
C LEU A 12 1.05 -0.42 -18.26
N PRO A 13 0.39 0.02 -19.36
CA PRO A 13 -0.89 -0.55 -19.78
C PRO A 13 -0.82 -2.07 -19.90
N GLY A 14 -1.83 -2.77 -19.37
CA GLY A 14 -1.85 -4.23 -19.21
C GLY A 14 -1.35 -4.71 -17.84
N GLU A 15 -0.57 -3.91 -17.12
CA GLU A 15 -0.21 -4.14 -15.71
C GLU A 15 -1.01 -3.23 -14.76
N ILE A 16 -1.17 -1.96 -15.12
CA ILE A 16 -1.76 -0.90 -14.28
C ILE A 16 -3.21 -1.18 -13.86
N GLU A 17 -3.95 -1.98 -14.62
CA GLU A 17 -5.34 -2.31 -14.32
C GLU A 17 -5.46 -3.18 -13.07
N LYS A 18 -4.49 -4.07 -12.84
CA LYS A 18 -4.40 -4.86 -11.61
C LYS A 18 -4.09 -3.97 -10.41
N TRP A 19 -3.17 -3.02 -10.57
CA TRP A 19 -2.85 -2.02 -9.56
C TRP A 19 -4.11 -1.25 -9.16
N LYS A 20 -4.81 -0.66 -10.14
CA LYS A 20 -6.07 0.05 -9.90
C LYS A 20 -7.10 -0.80 -9.18
N TYR A 21 -7.28 -2.05 -9.58
CA TYR A 21 -8.21 -2.96 -8.89
C TYR A 21 -7.86 -3.15 -7.41
N VAL A 22 -6.56 -3.34 -7.11
CA VAL A 22 -6.09 -3.49 -5.72
C VAL A 22 -6.28 -2.18 -4.94
N GLU A 23 -5.90 -1.04 -5.52
CA GLU A 23 -6.07 0.28 -4.90
C GLU A 23 -7.55 0.62 -4.65
N GLU A 24 -8.42 0.36 -5.61
CA GLU A 24 -9.87 0.58 -5.49
C GLU A 24 -10.50 -0.33 -4.44
N THR A 25 -10.07 -1.59 -4.38
CA THR A 25 -10.50 -2.53 -3.32
C THR A 25 -10.03 -2.04 -1.95
N ALA A 26 -8.79 -1.58 -1.84
CA ALA A 26 -8.25 -1.01 -0.60
C ALA A 26 -9.04 0.23 -0.17
N ARG A 27 -9.27 1.19 -1.06
CA ARG A 27 -10.09 2.38 -0.77
C ARG A 27 -11.50 2.02 -0.31
N SER A 28 -12.13 1.04 -0.96
CA SER A 28 -13.47 0.58 -0.58
C SER A 28 -13.50 0.02 0.83
N VAL A 29 -12.53 -0.81 1.21
CA VAL A 29 -12.43 -1.39 2.57
C VAL A 29 -12.10 -0.31 3.59
N MET A 30 -11.10 0.55 3.33
CA MET A 30 -10.74 1.63 4.25
C MET A 30 -11.93 2.57 4.50
N SER A 31 -12.68 2.92 3.44
CA SER A 31 -13.89 3.73 3.54
C SER A 31 -15.01 3.07 4.36
N SER A 32 -15.19 1.74 4.27
CA SER A 32 -16.20 1.04 5.08
C SER A 32 -15.88 1.04 6.58
N TYR A 33 -14.63 1.26 6.95
CA TYR A 33 -14.17 1.46 8.33
C TYR A 33 -14.14 2.95 8.76
N GLY A 34 -14.57 3.86 7.88
CA GLY A 34 -14.61 5.30 8.15
C GLY A 34 -13.25 6.00 8.07
N PHE A 35 -12.28 5.44 7.33
CA PHE A 35 -11.00 6.08 7.07
C PHE A 35 -11.07 6.96 5.82
N ASP A 36 -10.69 8.22 5.97
CA ASP A 36 -10.70 9.21 4.89
C ASP A 36 -9.30 9.37 4.25
N ASP A 37 -9.25 9.62 2.95
CA ASP A 37 -7.99 9.76 2.23
C ASP A 37 -7.20 11.03 2.66
N ILE A 38 -5.92 10.85 2.97
CA ILE A 38 -4.94 11.92 3.18
C ILE A 38 -3.80 11.80 2.15
N ARG A 39 -3.27 12.96 1.74
CA ARG A 39 -2.07 13.05 0.91
C ARG A 39 -1.07 13.99 1.55
N VAL A 40 0.16 13.54 1.66
CA VAL A 40 1.28 14.34 2.17
C VAL A 40 2.35 14.50 1.09
N PRO A 41 3.22 15.53 1.18
CA PRO A 41 4.33 15.73 0.26
C PRO A 41 5.26 14.51 0.15
N VAL A 42 5.90 14.36 -1.01
CA VAL A 42 6.96 13.35 -1.21
C VAL A 42 8.27 13.80 -0.57
N ILE A 43 8.51 15.11 -0.58
CA ILE A 43 9.70 15.74 -0.03
C ILE A 43 9.33 16.39 1.29
N GLU A 44 10.06 16.05 2.34
CA GLU A 44 9.89 16.58 3.70
C GLU A 44 11.24 17.03 4.26
N SER A 45 11.22 17.76 5.37
CA SER A 45 12.44 18.04 6.13
C SER A 45 13.10 16.73 6.56
N THR A 46 14.43 16.61 6.38
CA THR A 46 15.18 15.43 6.84
C THR A 46 14.96 15.16 8.33
N GLU A 47 14.81 16.22 9.14
CA GLU A 47 14.59 16.13 10.59
C GLU A 47 13.33 15.32 10.94
N LEU A 48 12.28 15.38 10.11
CA LEU A 48 11.03 14.66 10.35
C LEU A 48 11.27 13.17 10.50
N PHE A 49 12.08 12.57 9.62
CA PHE A 49 12.35 11.13 9.65
C PHE A 49 13.41 10.78 10.68
N LEU A 50 14.41 11.65 10.90
CA LEU A 50 15.42 11.44 11.95
C LEU A 50 14.76 11.30 13.34
N ARG A 51 13.80 12.17 13.63
CA ARG A 51 13.06 12.16 14.92
C ARG A 51 11.92 11.16 14.92
N GLY A 52 11.15 11.08 13.84
CA GLY A 52 9.94 10.27 13.78
C GLY A 52 10.20 8.77 13.67
N VAL A 53 11.18 8.35 12.86
CA VAL A 53 11.45 6.92 12.60
C VAL A 53 12.38 6.30 13.63
N GLY A 54 13.32 7.10 14.15
CA GLY A 54 14.37 6.70 15.09
C GLY A 54 15.76 6.64 14.44
N ASP A 55 16.76 7.20 15.12
CA ASP A 55 18.15 7.29 14.66
C ASP A 55 18.89 5.94 14.67
N THR A 56 18.30 4.91 15.27
CA THR A 56 18.88 3.55 15.33
C THR A 56 18.41 2.63 14.20
N THR A 57 17.46 3.09 13.37
CA THR A 57 16.88 2.28 12.29
C THR A 57 17.79 2.19 11.08
N ASP A 58 17.79 1.02 10.40
CA ASP A 58 18.51 0.87 9.13
C ASP A 58 17.98 1.87 8.08
N VAL A 59 16.68 2.18 8.13
CA VAL A 59 16.03 3.18 7.27
C VAL A 59 16.73 4.53 7.38
N VAL A 60 16.81 5.07 8.60
CA VAL A 60 17.42 6.37 8.87
C VAL A 60 18.93 6.37 8.63
N GLN A 61 19.62 5.30 9.04
CA GLN A 61 21.08 5.27 8.98
C GLN A 61 21.64 5.06 7.58
N LYS A 62 20.93 4.33 6.71
CA LYS A 62 21.51 3.81 5.46
C LYS A 62 20.62 3.96 4.23
N GLU A 63 19.30 4.12 4.40
CA GLU A 63 18.36 3.95 3.30
C GLU A 63 17.64 5.25 2.89
N MET A 64 17.84 6.40 3.56
CA MET A 64 17.17 7.63 3.15
C MET A 64 17.83 8.29 1.94
N TYR A 65 16.98 8.83 1.04
CA TYR A 65 17.42 9.75 -0.01
C TYR A 65 17.42 11.17 0.52
N ILE A 66 18.59 11.65 0.97
CA ILE A 66 18.78 13.00 1.55
C ILE A 66 19.54 13.88 0.57
N PHE A 67 19.12 15.13 0.42
CA PHE A 67 19.79 16.13 -0.41
C PHE A 67 19.52 17.55 0.09
N ASP A 68 20.40 18.48 -0.25
CA ASP A 68 20.17 19.90 -0.02
C ASP A 68 19.36 20.48 -1.17
N ASP A 69 18.31 21.22 -0.83
CA ASP A 69 17.57 21.98 -1.83
C ASP A 69 18.33 23.24 -2.27
N LYS A 70 17.80 23.97 -3.27
CA LYS A 70 18.43 25.19 -3.76
C LYS A 70 18.49 26.34 -2.73
N GLY A 71 17.77 26.23 -1.61
CA GLY A 71 17.81 27.15 -0.48
C GLY A 71 18.76 26.70 0.63
N GLY A 72 19.47 25.58 0.46
CA GLY A 72 20.37 25.01 1.47
C GLY A 72 19.66 24.28 2.61
N ARG A 73 18.39 23.91 2.44
CA ARG A 73 17.64 23.11 3.43
C ARG A 73 17.90 21.63 3.17
N SER A 74 18.21 20.88 4.23
CA SER A 74 18.29 19.42 4.16
C SER A 74 16.89 18.83 4.05
N ILE A 75 16.63 18.15 2.94
CA ILE A 75 15.36 17.50 2.64
C ILE A 75 15.56 16.03 2.32
N ALA A 76 14.50 15.25 2.51
CA ALA A 76 14.50 13.83 2.19
C ALA A 76 13.27 13.44 1.37
N LEU A 77 13.43 12.47 0.47
CA LEU A 77 12.28 11.73 -0.04
C LEU A 77 11.72 10.85 1.07
N ARG A 78 10.40 10.85 1.27
CA ARG A 78 9.79 10.07 2.34
C ARG A 78 10.11 8.57 2.21
N PRO A 79 10.65 7.93 3.26
CA PRO A 79 10.88 6.49 3.26
C PRO A 79 9.68 5.69 3.76
N GLU A 80 8.69 6.35 4.35
CA GLU A 80 7.46 5.78 4.92
C GLU A 80 6.37 6.85 5.04
N GLY A 81 5.13 6.45 5.34
CA GLY A 81 3.96 7.34 5.33
C GLY A 81 3.56 7.94 6.68
N THR A 82 3.77 7.23 7.78
CA THR A 82 3.32 7.59 9.14
C THR A 82 3.87 8.92 9.59
N ALA A 83 5.19 9.20 9.48
CA ALA A 83 5.73 10.48 9.97
C ALA A 83 5.19 11.68 9.20
N GLY A 84 5.01 11.55 7.89
CA GLY A 84 4.39 12.59 7.05
C GLY A 84 2.94 12.86 7.47
N VAL A 85 2.16 11.81 7.76
CA VAL A 85 0.77 11.93 8.24
C VAL A 85 0.72 12.54 9.64
N VAL A 86 1.59 12.13 10.56
CA VAL A 86 1.70 12.73 11.90
C VAL A 86 2.07 14.21 11.81
N ARG A 87 3.05 14.59 10.97
CA ARG A 87 3.39 15.99 10.72
C ARG A 87 2.18 16.77 10.21
N ALA A 88 1.43 16.22 9.26
CA ALA A 88 0.21 16.85 8.76
C ALA A 88 -0.87 17.00 9.84
N TYR A 89 -1.02 16.00 10.72
CA TYR A 89 -1.93 16.04 11.87
C TYR A 89 -1.59 17.19 12.84
N ILE A 90 -0.30 17.36 13.15
CA ILE A 90 0.20 18.43 14.03
C ILE A 90 0.06 19.79 13.37
N GLU A 91 0.64 19.96 12.16
CA GLU A 91 0.73 21.24 11.46
C GLU A 91 -0.63 21.85 11.16
N ASN A 92 -1.63 21.02 10.85
CA ASN A 92 -2.98 21.47 10.52
C ASN A 92 -3.92 21.50 11.74
N GLY A 93 -3.40 21.31 12.96
CA GLY A 93 -4.19 21.36 14.19
C GLY A 93 -5.33 20.35 14.21
N LEU A 94 -5.14 19.17 13.61
CA LEU A 94 -6.22 18.18 13.42
C LEU A 94 -6.68 17.54 14.72
N SER A 95 -5.92 17.68 15.81
CA SER A 95 -6.34 17.32 17.17
C SER A 95 -7.56 18.10 17.67
N SER A 96 -7.88 19.25 17.06
CA SER A 96 -9.09 20.03 17.37
C SER A 96 -10.36 19.48 16.70
N ARG A 97 -10.24 18.51 15.77
CA ARG A 97 -11.37 17.87 15.10
C ARG A 97 -11.96 16.73 15.94
N PRO A 98 -13.19 16.27 15.63
CA PRO A 98 -13.77 15.10 16.29
C PRO A 98 -12.82 13.89 16.26
N SER A 99 -12.64 13.27 17.42
CA SER A 99 -11.81 12.08 17.61
C SER A 99 -12.68 10.81 17.76
N PRO A 100 -12.17 9.61 17.42
CA PRO A 100 -10.87 9.39 16.79
C PRO A 100 -10.83 9.88 15.33
N MET A 101 -9.66 10.36 14.89
CA MET A 101 -9.42 10.69 13.50
C MET A 101 -8.84 9.49 12.77
N LYS A 102 -9.44 9.11 11.64
CA LYS A 102 -9.10 7.92 10.87
C LYS A 102 -8.73 8.34 9.45
N VAL A 103 -7.49 8.09 9.04
CA VAL A 103 -7.01 8.48 7.70
C VAL A 103 -6.29 7.35 6.99
N SER A 104 -6.47 7.27 5.68
CA SER A 104 -5.82 6.30 4.80
C SER A 104 -4.98 6.98 3.73
N TYR A 105 -4.01 6.24 3.18
CA TYR A 105 -3.21 6.71 2.08
C TYR A 105 -2.78 5.59 1.14
N ILE A 106 -2.56 5.96 -0.12
CA ILE A 106 -1.87 5.13 -1.13
C ILE A 106 -0.86 6.05 -1.81
N MET A 107 0.44 5.81 -1.57
CA MET A 107 1.48 6.73 -2.02
C MET A 107 2.84 6.04 -2.28
N PRO A 108 3.68 6.58 -3.18
CA PRO A 108 5.05 6.10 -3.36
C PRO A 108 5.95 6.49 -2.19
N MET A 109 6.95 5.66 -1.91
CA MET A 109 7.95 5.75 -0.85
C MET A 109 9.32 5.43 -1.43
N TYR A 110 10.37 5.94 -0.78
CA TYR A 110 11.73 5.89 -1.33
C TYR A 110 12.74 5.39 -0.29
N ARG A 111 13.37 4.24 -0.56
CA ARG A 111 14.43 3.67 0.29
C ARG A 111 15.60 3.20 -0.56
N TYR A 112 16.82 3.58 -0.20
CA TYR A 112 18.06 3.13 -0.81
C TYR A 112 18.41 1.68 -0.40
N GLU A 113 17.44 0.78 -0.46
CA GLU A 113 17.62 -0.63 -0.13
C GLU A 113 18.29 -1.40 -1.29
N ASN A 114 18.84 -2.57 -0.97
CA ASN A 114 19.26 -3.56 -1.96
C ASN A 114 18.03 -4.11 -2.69
N VAL A 115 18.01 -3.95 -4.02
CA VAL A 115 16.90 -4.38 -4.86
C VAL A 115 16.79 -5.91 -4.86
N GLN A 116 15.61 -6.42 -4.51
CA GLN A 116 15.27 -7.85 -4.49
C GLN A 116 13.77 -8.06 -4.76
N LYS A 117 13.29 -9.31 -4.87
CA LYS A 117 11.87 -9.58 -5.16
C LYS A 117 10.98 -8.92 -4.10
N GLY A 118 10.07 -8.03 -4.53
CA GLY A 118 9.16 -7.30 -3.65
C GLY A 118 9.81 -6.21 -2.79
N ARG A 119 11.05 -5.78 -3.08
CA ARG A 119 11.72 -4.64 -2.45
C ARG A 119 12.41 -3.80 -3.52
N GLN A 120 11.83 -2.63 -3.78
CA GLN A 120 12.30 -1.66 -4.75
C GLN A 120 12.84 -0.42 -4.02
N ARG A 121 13.50 0.46 -4.77
CA ARG A 121 14.01 1.73 -4.21
C ARG A 121 12.96 2.83 -4.24
N GLU A 122 12.11 2.81 -5.26
CA GLU A 122 10.81 3.46 -5.27
C GLU A 122 9.75 2.36 -5.19
N PHE A 123 8.85 2.43 -4.21
CA PHE A 123 7.82 1.42 -3.99
C PHE A 123 6.55 2.09 -3.47
N ASN A 124 5.40 1.44 -3.53
CA ASN A 124 4.13 2.04 -3.12
C ASN A 124 3.65 1.44 -1.80
N GLN A 125 3.06 2.28 -0.95
CA GLN A 125 2.46 1.87 0.30
C GLN A 125 0.98 2.20 0.34
N ILE A 126 0.19 1.23 0.77
CA ILE A 126 -1.18 1.41 1.26
C ILE A 126 -1.09 1.42 2.78
N GLY A 127 -1.58 2.47 3.44
CA GLY A 127 -1.52 2.55 4.89
C GLY A 127 -2.67 3.32 5.51
N VAL A 128 -2.83 3.12 6.81
CA VAL A 128 -3.89 3.73 7.61
C VAL A 128 -3.34 4.19 8.95
N GLU A 129 -3.86 5.30 9.45
CA GLU A 129 -3.50 5.87 10.75
C GLU A 129 -4.78 6.28 11.50
N LEU A 130 -4.89 5.83 12.75
CA LEU A 130 -5.97 6.15 13.67
C LEU A 130 -5.39 6.92 14.86
N PHE A 131 -5.81 8.18 15.02
CA PHE A 131 -5.36 9.09 16.07
C PHE A 131 -6.44 9.32 17.13
N GLY A 132 -6.03 9.39 18.39
CA GLY A 132 -6.87 9.84 19.51
C GLY A 132 -7.62 8.74 20.27
N ALA A 133 -7.41 7.46 19.95
CA ALA A 133 -7.99 6.34 20.71
C ALA A 133 -6.92 5.46 21.39
N SER A 134 -6.98 5.39 22.73
CA SER A 134 -6.10 4.54 23.56
C SER A 134 -6.67 3.15 23.86
N SER A 135 -7.91 2.86 23.43
CA SER A 135 -8.58 1.57 23.61
C SER A 135 -7.92 0.49 22.73
N TYR A 136 -7.88 -0.75 23.23
CA TYR A 136 -7.46 -1.93 22.46
C TYR A 136 -8.34 -2.18 21.24
N GLU A 137 -9.58 -1.65 21.24
CA GLU A 137 -10.51 -1.72 20.12
C GLU A 137 -9.97 -1.00 18.88
N ALA A 138 -9.15 0.05 19.05
CA ALA A 138 -8.52 0.73 17.92
C ALA A 138 -7.49 -0.19 17.23
N ASP A 139 -6.70 -0.93 18.03
CA ASP A 139 -5.74 -1.93 17.53
C ASP A 139 -6.49 -3.06 16.83
N LEU A 140 -7.58 -3.56 17.44
CA LEU A 140 -8.44 -4.58 16.86
C LEU A 140 -9.03 -4.10 15.52
N GLU A 141 -9.57 -2.88 15.47
CA GLU A 141 -10.19 -2.33 14.26
C GLU A 141 -9.20 -2.27 13.09
N VAL A 142 -7.98 -1.80 13.35
CA VAL A 142 -6.89 -1.72 12.35
C VAL A 142 -6.45 -3.12 11.90
N ILE A 143 -6.41 -4.11 12.80
CA ILE A 143 -6.11 -5.51 12.45
C ILE A 143 -7.22 -6.13 11.60
N LEU A 144 -8.49 -5.94 11.98
CA LEU A 144 -9.64 -6.48 11.26
C LEU A 144 -9.74 -5.91 9.85
N MET A 145 -9.51 -4.60 9.70
CA MET A 145 -9.47 -3.96 8.39
C MET A 145 -8.40 -4.57 7.47
N ALA A 146 -7.20 -4.82 8.00
CA ALA A 146 -6.14 -5.47 7.23
C ALA A 146 -6.52 -6.89 6.79
N LEU A 147 -7.14 -7.68 7.68
CA LEU A 147 -7.63 -9.03 7.36
C LEU A 147 -8.75 -8.99 6.32
N ASP A 148 -9.70 -8.06 6.44
CA ASP A 148 -10.81 -7.90 5.51
C ASP A 148 -10.33 -7.46 4.12
N LEU A 149 -9.33 -6.58 4.05
CA LEU A 149 -8.69 -6.20 2.79
C LEU A 149 -8.10 -7.42 2.08
N LEU A 150 -7.29 -8.21 2.79
CA LEU A 150 -6.69 -9.42 2.22
C LEU A 150 -7.75 -10.43 1.78
N LYS A 151 -8.78 -10.64 2.60
CA LYS A 151 -9.91 -11.50 2.26
C LYS A 151 -10.66 -11.01 1.02
N LYS A 152 -10.91 -9.71 0.88
CA LYS A 152 -11.57 -9.11 -0.29
C LYS A 152 -10.74 -9.24 -1.57
N LEU A 153 -9.42 -9.29 -1.43
CA LEU A 153 -8.46 -9.58 -2.49
C LEU A 153 -8.26 -11.08 -2.76
N ASN A 154 -9.04 -11.96 -2.12
CA ASN A 154 -8.91 -13.42 -2.16
C ASN A 154 -7.55 -13.95 -1.66
N ILE A 155 -6.84 -13.18 -0.84
CA ILE A 155 -5.59 -13.59 -0.19
C ILE A 155 -5.95 -14.18 1.17
N THR A 156 -6.14 -15.50 1.22
CA THR A 156 -6.68 -16.19 2.41
C THR A 156 -5.64 -17.04 3.14
N SER A 157 -4.56 -17.45 2.48
CA SER A 157 -3.48 -18.24 3.07
C SER A 157 -2.50 -17.35 3.86
N VAL A 158 -2.99 -16.77 4.95
CA VAL A 158 -2.24 -15.83 5.80
C VAL A 158 -2.28 -16.22 7.27
N GLU A 159 -1.34 -15.68 8.04
CA GLU A 159 -1.23 -15.86 9.48
C GLU A 159 -1.03 -14.51 10.16
N LEU A 160 -1.88 -14.20 11.15
CA LEU A 160 -1.74 -13.03 11.99
C LEU A 160 -0.77 -13.36 13.14
N ASN A 161 0.33 -12.63 13.21
CA ASN A 161 1.26 -12.66 14.33
C ASN A 161 1.15 -11.36 15.13
N ILE A 162 0.94 -11.47 16.44
CA ILE A 162 0.82 -10.31 17.34
C ILE A 162 1.89 -10.37 18.43
N ASN A 163 2.25 -9.20 18.96
CA ASN A 163 3.08 -9.03 20.13
C ASN A 163 2.71 -7.72 20.85
N SER A 164 3.22 -7.54 22.07
CA SER A 164 3.21 -6.25 22.74
C SER A 164 4.63 -5.88 23.16
N ILE A 165 5.11 -4.72 22.71
CA ILE A 165 6.40 -4.18 23.12
C ILE A 165 6.30 -3.20 24.31
N GLY A 166 5.13 -3.15 24.95
CA GLY A 166 4.89 -2.37 26.17
C GLY A 166 5.08 -0.86 26.01
N CYS A 167 5.06 -0.15 27.15
CA CYS A 167 5.32 1.28 27.21
C CYS A 167 6.83 1.56 27.42
N LYS A 168 7.21 2.84 27.54
CA LYS A 168 8.60 3.26 27.78
C LYS A 168 9.22 2.60 29.02
N GLU A 169 8.46 2.46 30.10
CA GLU A 169 8.94 1.81 31.33
C GLU A 169 9.11 0.29 31.16
N CYS A 170 8.18 -0.37 30.47
CA CYS A 170 8.31 -1.80 30.14
C CYS A 170 9.60 -2.05 29.33
N ARG A 171 9.82 -1.21 28.29
CA ARG A 171 10.99 -1.31 27.42
C ARG A 171 12.29 -1.07 28.18
N LYS A 172 12.33 -0.14 29.13
CA LYS A 172 13.53 0.13 29.94
C LYS A 172 13.95 -1.13 30.73
N ASN A 173 13.02 -1.74 31.45
CA ASN A 173 13.29 -2.95 32.24
C ASN A 173 13.68 -4.13 31.34
N TYR A 174 12.99 -4.28 30.21
CA TYR A 174 13.28 -5.32 29.24
C TYR A 174 14.66 -5.17 28.59
N GLN A 175 15.03 -3.96 28.20
CA GLN A 175 16.34 -3.68 27.59
C GLN A 175 17.49 -3.98 28.56
N GLU A 176 17.31 -3.75 29.86
CA GLU A 176 18.31 -4.14 30.87
C GLU A 176 18.45 -5.66 30.97
N ALA A 177 17.34 -6.39 31.05
CA ALA A 177 17.34 -7.85 31.03
C ALA A 177 18.00 -8.41 29.77
N LEU A 178 17.68 -7.84 28.61
CA LEU A 178 18.26 -8.24 27.32
C LEU A 178 19.76 -7.93 27.25
N ARG A 179 20.21 -6.78 27.77
CA ARG A 179 21.65 -6.49 27.88
C ARG A 179 22.37 -7.49 28.77
N ASN A 180 21.78 -7.85 29.91
CA ASN A 180 22.36 -8.84 30.81
C ASN A 180 22.44 -10.24 30.17
N TYR A 181 21.45 -10.61 29.36
CA TYR A 181 21.47 -11.86 28.58
C TYR A 181 22.55 -11.87 27.48
N ILE A 182 22.70 -10.76 26.74
CA ILE A 182 23.60 -10.69 25.58
C ILE A 182 25.07 -10.50 26.00
N ARG A 183 25.34 -9.70 27.05
CA ARG A 183 26.69 -9.27 27.46
C ARG A 183 27.71 -10.42 27.55
N PRO A 184 27.40 -11.60 28.12
CA PRO A 184 28.35 -12.71 28.20
C PRO A 184 28.83 -13.26 26.84
N ASN A 185 28.04 -13.07 25.78
CA ASN A 185 28.34 -13.56 24.43
C ASN A 185 28.54 -12.43 23.41
N LEU A 186 28.58 -11.16 23.83
CA LEU A 186 28.58 -10.00 22.94
C LEU A 186 29.69 -10.05 21.88
N ASP A 187 30.87 -10.56 22.23
CA ASP A 187 32.00 -10.67 21.30
C ASP A 187 31.74 -11.59 20.10
N LYS A 188 30.79 -12.52 20.23
CA LYS A 188 30.39 -13.48 19.19
C LYS A 188 29.32 -12.94 18.25
N TYR A 189 28.65 -11.85 18.61
CA TYR A 189 27.64 -11.22 17.74
C TYR A 189 28.31 -10.51 16.56
N CYS A 190 27.57 -10.32 15.47
CA CYS A 190 28.06 -9.51 14.35
C CYS A 190 28.30 -8.04 14.77
N ASP A 191 29.13 -7.32 14.02
CA ASP A 191 29.49 -5.93 14.36
C ASP A 191 28.29 -4.98 14.41
N THR A 192 27.26 -5.25 13.59
CA THR A 192 26.01 -4.50 13.63
C THR A 192 25.28 -4.69 14.96
N CYS A 193 25.22 -5.94 15.47
CA CYS A 193 24.60 -6.24 16.75
C CYS A 193 25.41 -5.71 17.93
N LYS A 194 26.74 -5.70 17.85
CA LYS A 194 27.61 -5.04 18.84
C LYS A 194 27.31 -3.55 18.95
N SER A 195 27.09 -2.87 17.83
CA SER A 195 26.67 -1.45 17.82
C SER A 195 25.25 -1.26 18.38
N ARG A 196 24.31 -2.15 18.01
CA ARG A 196 22.92 -2.13 18.51
C ARG A 196 22.81 -2.36 20.02
N PHE A 197 23.70 -3.15 20.61
CA PHE A 197 23.71 -3.44 22.04
C PHE A 197 23.74 -2.18 22.92
N GLU A 198 24.55 -1.20 22.51
CA GLU A 198 24.66 0.08 23.22
C GLU A 198 23.42 0.94 23.01
N LYS A 199 22.96 1.09 21.76
CA LYS A 199 21.88 2.01 21.39
C LYS A 199 20.48 1.45 21.68
N ASN A 200 20.14 0.33 21.05
CA ASN A 200 18.82 -0.30 21.13
C ASN A 200 18.97 -1.84 21.05
N PRO A 201 19.16 -2.53 22.18
CA PRO A 201 19.46 -3.96 22.21
C PRO A 201 18.31 -4.82 21.67
N MET A 202 17.07 -4.30 21.66
CA MET A 202 15.92 -5.00 21.09
C MET A 202 16.12 -5.28 19.60
N ARG A 203 16.83 -4.43 18.86
CA ARG A 203 17.14 -4.61 17.43
C ARG A 203 18.05 -5.79 17.13
N ILE A 204 18.65 -6.40 18.16
CA ILE A 204 19.44 -7.61 18.02
C ILE A 204 18.53 -8.82 17.75
N LEU A 205 17.29 -8.80 18.24
CA LEU A 205 16.32 -9.90 18.05
C LEU A 205 15.87 -10.05 16.59
N ASP A 206 15.94 -8.97 15.80
CA ASP A 206 15.64 -8.95 14.35
C ASP A 206 16.90 -9.15 13.48
N CYS A 207 18.02 -9.61 14.07
CA CYS A 207 19.22 -9.88 13.29
C CYS A 207 18.96 -11.00 12.28
N LYS A 208 19.47 -10.83 11.05
CA LYS A 208 19.34 -11.82 9.97
C LYS A 208 20.47 -12.87 9.97
N GLU A 209 21.57 -12.60 10.67
CA GLU A 209 22.72 -13.50 10.74
C GLU A 209 22.36 -14.78 11.50
N LYS A 210 22.68 -15.94 10.91
CA LYS A 210 22.28 -17.25 11.47
C LYS A 210 22.83 -17.49 12.88
N ALA A 211 24.08 -17.09 13.13
CA ALA A 211 24.71 -17.22 14.44
C ALA A 211 24.00 -16.37 15.50
N ASP A 212 23.72 -15.10 15.20
CA ASP A 212 23.00 -14.20 16.09
C ASP A 212 21.59 -14.69 16.37
N LYS A 213 20.87 -15.18 15.34
CA LYS A 213 19.54 -15.79 15.51
C LYS A 213 19.55 -16.94 16.50
N GLN A 214 20.53 -17.84 16.38
CA GLN A 214 20.66 -18.98 17.29
C GLN A 214 20.96 -18.53 18.72
N MET A 215 21.80 -17.52 18.91
CA MET A 215 22.09 -16.96 20.24
C MET A 215 20.87 -16.25 20.87
N ASN A 216 19.96 -15.74 20.04
CA ASN A 216 18.74 -15.08 20.48
C ASN A 216 17.57 -16.04 20.80
N GLU A 217 17.68 -17.34 20.51
CA GLU A 217 16.56 -18.30 20.69
C GLU A 217 16.01 -18.33 22.12
N ASN A 218 16.88 -18.14 23.12
CA ASN A 218 16.51 -18.13 24.55
C ASN A 218 16.55 -16.73 25.17
N ALA A 219 16.50 -15.67 24.36
CA ALA A 219 16.44 -14.32 24.87
C ALA A 219 15.14 -14.12 25.71
N PRO A 220 15.18 -13.27 26.76
CA PRO A 220 13.98 -12.96 27.51
C PRO A 220 12.88 -12.40 26.60
N SER A 221 11.62 -12.70 26.91
CA SER A 221 10.47 -12.16 26.19
C SER A 221 10.05 -10.83 26.81
N ILE A 222 9.74 -9.83 25.98
CA ILE A 222 9.21 -8.54 26.46
C ILE A 222 7.85 -8.70 27.16
N LEU A 223 7.11 -9.77 26.85
CA LEU A 223 5.82 -10.07 27.45
C LEU A 223 5.92 -10.33 28.96
N ASP A 224 7.08 -10.78 29.45
CA ASP A 224 7.34 -11.02 30.87
C ASP A 224 7.63 -9.73 31.65
N TYR A 225 7.81 -8.60 30.95
CA TYR A 225 8.21 -7.30 31.51
C TYR A 225 7.15 -6.21 31.29
N LEU A 226 5.94 -6.59 30.85
CA LEU A 226 4.83 -5.66 30.70
C LEU A 226 4.32 -5.20 32.08
N CYS A 227 4.06 -3.90 32.22
CA CYS A 227 3.27 -3.38 33.33
C CYS A 227 1.81 -3.82 33.21
N ASP A 228 1.06 -3.70 34.31
CA ASP A 228 -0.33 -4.16 34.40
C ASP A 228 -1.21 -3.57 33.29
N ASP A 229 -1.09 -2.27 33.00
CA ASP A 229 -1.85 -1.60 31.93
C ASP A 229 -1.57 -2.19 30.54
N CYS A 230 -0.29 -2.43 30.22
CA CYS A 230 0.10 -2.98 28.92
C CYS A 230 -0.29 -4.45 28.79
N LYS A 231 -0.25 -5.21 29.89
CA LYS A 231 -0.70 -6.59 29.95
C LYS A 231 -2.21 -6.66 29.77
N GLU A 232 -2.99 -5.87 30.51
CA GLU A 232 -4.45 -5.81 30.39
C GLU A 232 -4.88 -5.44 28.97
N HIS A 233 -4.25 -4.42 28.37
CA HIS A 233 -4.52 -4.02 27.00
C HIS A 233 -4.31 -5.16 25.99
N PHE A 234 -3.21 -5.91 26.13
CA PHE A 234 -2.90 -7.03 25.23
C PHE A 234 -3.82 -8.23 25.47
N GLU A 235 -4.18 -8.55 26.71
CA GLU A 235 -5.14 -9.61 27.03
C GLU A 235 -6.54 -9.30 26.49
N LYS A 236 -6.98 -8.04 26.54
CA LYS A 236 -8.27 -7.62 25.95
C LYS A 236 -8.27 -7.76 24.43
N LEU A 237 -7.18 -7.40 23.77
CA LEU A 237 -7.02 -7.61 22.32
C LEU A 237 -7.12 -9.10 21.97
N LYS A 238 -6.38 -9.96 22.67
CA LYS A 238 -6.43 -11.42 22.48
C LYS A 238 -7.85 -11.97 22.69
N THR A 239 -8.49 -11.61 23.80
CA THR A 239 -9.86 -12.03 24.11
C THR A 239 -10.85 -11.61 23.01
N ALA A 240 -10.69 -10.40 22.45
CA ALA A 240 -11.55 -9.93 21.37
C ALA A 240 -11.30 -10.69 20.06
N LEU A 241 -10.04 -10.99 19.73
CA LEU A 241 -9.69 -11.85 18.59
C LEU A 241 -10.29 -13.25 18.74
N ASP A 242 -10.16 -13.85 19.93
CA ASP A 242 -10.74 -15.16 20.25
C ASP A 242 -12.28 -15.15 20.11
N THR A 243 -12.92 -14.09 20.60
CA THR A 243 -14.38 -13.89 20.51
C THR A 243 -14.86 -13.81 19.06
N LEU A 244 -14.07 -13.20 18.18
CA LEU A 244 -14.37 -13.08 16.76
C LEU A 244 -13.94 -14.33 15.95
N GLY A 245 -13.31 -15.32 16.59
CA GLY A 245 -12.80 -16.52 15.92
C GLY A 245 -11.63 -16.24 14.98
N ILE A 246 -10.85 -15.18 15.25
CA ILE A 246 -9.67 -14.83 14.45
C ILE A 246 -8.47 -15.59 15.00
N GLU A 247 -7.90 -16.49 14.18
CA GLU A 247 -6.67 -17.19 14.52
C GLU A 247 -5.46 -16.24 14.53
N TYR A 248 -4.64 -16.31 15.57
CA TYR A 248 -3.38 -15.58 15.68
C TYR A 248 -2.30 -16.41 16.37
N LYS A 249 -1.04 -16.01 16.19
CA LYS A 249 0.11 -16.47 16.99
C LYS A 249 0.73 -15.31 17.74
N ILE A 250 1.27 -15.62 18.92
CA ILE A 250 2.08 -14.69 19.69
C ILE A 250 3.54 -14.89 19.27
N ASP A 251 4.16 -13.88 18.68
CA ASP A 251 5.60 -13.90 18.35
C ASP A 251 6.34 -12.80 19.13
N PRO A 252 7.00 -13.13 20.25
CA PRO A 252 7.69 -12.15 21.09
C PRO A 252 8.89 -11.49 20.41
N ARG A 253 9.31 -11.99 19.24
CA ARG A 253 10.46 -11.48 18.47
C ARG A 253 10.06 -10.33 17.53
N ILE A 254 8.78 -10.00 17.42
CA ILE A 254 8.34 -8.83 16.65
C ILE A 254 8.71 -7.57 17.44
N VAL A 255 9.81 -6.93 17.02
CA VAL A 255 10.30 -5.63 17.54
C VAL A 255 10.25 -4.49 16.52
N ARG A 256 9.74 -4.80 15.31
CA ARG A 256 9.51 -3.94 14.13
C ARG A 256 10.70 -3.09 13.69
N GLY A 257 10.62 -2.64 12.43
CA GLY A 257 11.67 -1.89 11.75
C GLY A 257 11.87 -0.45 12.24
N LEU A 258 10.96 0.10 13.06
CA LEU A 258 10.88 1.52 13.42
C LEU A 258 10.76 1.66 14.95
N ASP A 259 11.44 2.64 15.57
CA ASP A 259 11.59 2.67 17.04
C ASP A 259 10.39 3.28 17.79
N TYR A 260 9.49 3.92 17.05
CA TYR A 260 8.35 4.67 17.59
C TYR A 260 7.22 3.81 18.15
N TYR A 261 7.23 2.49 17.91
CA TYR A 261 6.15 1.62 18.36
C TYR A 261 6.06 1.55 19.90
N THR A 262 4.86 1.30 20.39
CA THR A 262 4.47 1.08 21.78
C THR A 262 3.33 0.07 21.85
N ARG A 263 3.23 -0.70 22.93
CA ARG A 263 2.15 -1.69 23.14
C ARG A 263 2.04 -2.62 21.92
N THR A 264 0.86 -2.78 21.33
CA THR A 264 0.59 -3.74 20.25
C THR A 264 1.48 -3.50 19.03
N VAL A 265 2.08 -4.57 18.54
CA VAL A 265 2.65 -4.66 17.19
C VAL A 265 2.14 -5.93 16.54
N PHE A 266 1.93 -5.89 15.23
CA PHE A 266 1.44 -7.06 14.52
C PHE A 266 1.97 -7.14 13.09
N GLU A 267 1.96 -8.36 12.58
CA GLU A 267 2.28 -8.68 11.20
C GLU A 267 1.27 -9.68 10.66
N ILE A 268 0.87 -9.51 9.40
CA ILE A 268 0.14 -10.55 8.67
C ILE A 268 1.11 -11.10 7.63
N VAL A 269 1.45 -12.38 7.77
CA VAL A 269 2.43 -13.07 6.93
C VAL A 269 1.74 -14.02 5.97
N SER A 270 2.29 -14.15 4.77
CA SER A 270 1.89 -15.19 3.81
C SER A 270 2.33 -16.56 4.33
N LYS A 271 1.41 -17.53 4.39
CA LYS A 271 1.74 -18.92 4.73
C LYS A 271 2.52 -19.63 3.60
N THR A 272 2.51 -19.07 2.38
CA THR A 272 3.14 -19.67 1.20
C THR A 272 4.66 -19.46 1.19
N ASP A 273 5.11 -18.23 1.46
CA ASP A 273 6.53 -17.84 1.39
C ASP A 273 7.08 -17.28 2.71
N GLY A 274 6.24 -17.16 3.75
CA GLY A 274 6.61 -16.65 5.06
C GLY A 274 6.87 -15.14 5.09
N LEU A 275 6.59 -14.41 4.01
CA LEU A 275 6.86 -12.98 3.95
C LEU A 275 5.75 -12.15 4.58
N THR A 276 6.13 -11.12 5.33
CA THR A 276 5.22 -10.10 5.87
C THR A 276 4.55 -9.32 4.75
N ILE A 277 3.21 -9.36 4.70
CA ILE A 277 2.37 -8.60 3.77
C ILE A 277 1.98 -7.27 4.42
N VAL A 278 1.41 -7.36 5.63
CA VAL A 278 0.96 -6.22 6.42
C VAL A 278 1.84 -6.13 7.66
N GLY A 279 2.25 -4.92 8.02
CA GLY A 279 2.86 -4.70 9.31
C GLY A 279 2.38 -3.39 9.93
N GLY A 280 2.09 -3.44 11.22
CA GLY A 280 1.50 -2.32 11.93
C GLY A 280 1.69 -2.41 13.43
N GLY A 281 1.03 -1.51 14.13
CA GLY A 281 1.12 -1.41 15.57
C GLY A 281 0.81 -0.01 16.07
N ARG A 282 0.78 0.10 17.39
CA ARG A 282 0.50 1.32 18.13
C ARG A 282 1.78 2.12 18.38
N TYR A 283 1.69 3.44 18.42
CA TYR A 283 2.85 4.35 18.49
C TYR A 283 2.54 5.65 19.24
N ASP A 284 2.00 5.53 20.45
CA ASP A 284 1.41 6.64 21.21
C ASP A 284 2.36 7.82 21.49
N GLY A 285 3.68 7.61 21.46
CA GLY A 285 4.68 8.64 21.73
C GLY A 285 5.04 9.53 20.53
N MET A 286 4.78 9.08 19.30
CA MET A 286 5.36 9.70 18.10
C MET A 286 4.88 11.14 17.87
N ILE A 287 3.60 11.43 18.15
CA ILE A 287 3.02 12.76 17.94
C ILE A 287 3.71 13.77 18.87
N GLU A 288 3.94 13.39 20.13
CA GLU A 288 4.63 14.21 21.13
C GLU A 288 6.12 14.39 20.77
N GLU A 289 6.78 13.33 20.34
CA GLU A 289 8.18 13.36 19.89
C GLU A 289 8.42 14.29 18.69
N LEU A 290 7.39 14.50 17.86
CA LEU A 290 7.40 15.45 16.74
C LEU A 290 6.89 16.86 17.10
N GLY A 291 6.64 17.13 18.39
CA GLY A 291 6.26 18.46 18.89
C GLY A 291 4.76 18.73 18.91
N GLY A 292 3.93 17.70 18.73
CA GLY A 292 2.48 17.76 18.87
C GLY A 292 1.98 17.45 20.29
N PRO A 293 0.65 17.43 20.51
CA PRO A 293 0.07 17.02 21.78
C PRO A 293 0.21 15.50 22.00
N SER A 294 0.31 15.07 23.25
CA SER A 294 0.32 13.64 23.60
C SER A 294 -0.98 12.98 23.11
N THR A 295 -0.87 12.11 22.10
CA THR A 295 -2.00 11.58 21.34
C THR A 295 -1.76 10.11 21.02
N PRO A 296 -2.61 9.18 21.52
CA PRO A 296 -2.46 7.77 21.20
C PRO A 296 -2.74 7.53 19.71
N ALA A 297 -2.03 6.57 19.11
CA ALA A 297 -2.12 6.33 17.68
C ALA A 297 -1.79 4.89 17.29
N VAL A 298 -2.47 4.37 16.26
CA VAL A 298 -2.27 3.01 15.76
C VAL A 298 -2.53 2.96 14.26
N GLY A 299 -1.77 2.14 13.55
CA GLY A 299 -1.88 2.04 12.10
C GLY A 299 -1.20 0.81 11.53
N PHE A 300 -1.26 0.67 10.21
CA PHE A 300 -0.49 -0.30 9.46
C PHE A 300 -0.07 0.26 8.11
N ALA A 301 0.93 -0.39 7.51
CA ALA A 301 1.26 -0.20 6.11
C ALA A 301 1.45 -1.55 5.39
N ILE A 302 1.17 -1.55 4.11
CA ILE A 302 1.31 -2.65 3.16
C ILE A 302 2.20 -2.18 2.02
N GLY A 303 3.23 -2.94 1.68
CA GLY A 303 3.98 -2.71 0.45
C GLY A 303 3.19 -3.25 -0.74
N GLU A 304 2.72 -2.37 -1.62
CA GLU A 304 1.78 -2.71 -2.68
C GLU A 304 2.39 -3.69 -3.70
N GLU A 305 3.67 -3.53 -4.05
CA GLU A 305 4.35 -4.47 -4.95
C GLU A 305 4.38 -5.89 -4.38
N ARG A 306 4.51 -6.02 -3.06
CA ARG A 306 4.45 -7.33 -2.40
C ARG A 306 3.02 -7.85 -2.37
N LEU A 307 2.05 -7.01 -2.04
CA LEU A 307 0.64 -7.37 -2.06
C LEU A 307 0.23 -7.89 -3.44
N LEU A 308 0.67 -7.24 -4.52
CA LEU A 308 0.41 -7.66 -5.91
C LEU A 308 1.05 -9.00 -6.26
N ASN A 309 2.26 -9.30 -5.76
CA ASN A 309 2.86 -10.62 -5.96
C ASN A 309 2.03 -11.72 -5.29
N VAL A 310 1.62 -11.50 -4.03
CA VAL A 310 0.77 -12.45 -3.30
C VAL A 310 -0.61 -12.55 -3.96
N PHE A 311 -1.14 -11.43 -4.45
CA PHE A 311 -2.40 -11.39 -5.18
C PHE A 311 -2.34 -12.28 -6.43
N ASP A 312 -1.28 -12.20 -7.23
CA ASP A 312 -1.10 -13.01 -8.44
C ASP A 312 -1.06 -14.51 -8.13
N GLU A 313 -0.39 -14.89 -7.03
CA GLU A 313 -0.30 -16.28 -6.58
C GLU A 313 -1.69 -16.84 -6.18
N ASN A 314 -2.58 -16.00 -5.66
CA ASN A 314 -3.91 -16.38 -5.17
C ASN A 314 -5.05 -16.18 -6.19
N ASN A 315 -4.83 -15.39 -7.25
CA ASN A 315 -5.86 -15.01 -8.23
C ASN A 315 -5.46 -15.41 -9.66
N GLN A 316 -4.82 -16.57 -9.83
CA GLN A 316 -4.38 -17.06 -11.13
C GLN A 316 -5.54 -17.10 -12.13
N GLY A 317 -5.31 -16.53 -13.33
CA GLY A 317 -6.30 -16.47 -14.40
C GLY A 317 -7.31 -15.33 -14.30
N LYS A 318 -7.25 -14.48 -13.27
CA LYS A 318 -8.08 -13.26 -13.22
C LYS A 318 -7.65 -12.27 -14.31
N ILE A 319 -8.61 -11.84 -15.11
CA ILE A 319 -8.39 -10.91 -16.23
C ILE A 319 -8.83 -9.51 -15.80
N PHE A 320 -7.93 -8.54 -15.95
CA PHE A 320 -8.22 -7.12 -15.78
C PHE A 320 -8.43 -6.50 -17.16
N GLU A 321 -9.68 -6.39 -17.57
CA GLU A 321 -10.00 -5.87 -18.90
C GLU A 321 -9.81 -4.36 -18.95
N ASN A 322 -8.98 -3.91 -19.90
CA ASN A 322 -8.91 -2.52 -20.34
C ASN A 322 -9.34 -2.41 -21.79
N ASN A 323 -10.35 -3.17 -22.17
CA ASN A 323 -10.80 -3.26 -23.55
C ASN A 323 -11.45 -1.94 -23.99
N LEU A 324 -11.41 -1.69 -25.29
CA LEU A 324 -12.14 -0.58 -25.90
C LEU A 324 -13.62 -0.98 -25.99
N ASP A 325 -14.54 -0.12 -25.56
CA ASP A 325 -15.97 -0.43 -25.65
C ASP A 325 -16.45 -0.37 -27.10
N LEU A 326 -16.04 0.64 -27.87
CA LEU A 326 -16.42 0.79 -29.27
C LEU A 326 -15.27 1.32 -30.14
N PHE A 327 -15.05 0.71 -31.30
CA PHE A 327 -14.23 1.29 -32.36
C PHE A 327 -15.07 1.74 -33.56
N ILE A 328 -14.81 2.95 -34.07
CA ILE A 328 -15.48 3.49 -35.25
C ILE A 328 -14.54 3.41 -36.46
N VAL A 329 -14.89 2.56 -37.43
CA VAL A 329 -14.25 2.51 -38.75
C VAL A 329 -14.89 3.55 -39.65
N THR A 330 -14.09 4.38 -40.32
CA THR A 330 -14.59 5.47 -41.18
C THR A 330 -14.13 5.31 -42.62
N ILE A 331 -15.03 5.55 -43.57
CA ILE A 331 -14.79 5.52 -45.02
C ILE A 331 -15.14 6.89 -45.61
N GLY A 332 -14.14 7.67 -46.02
CA GLY A 332 -14.33 9.02 -46.59
C GLY A 332 -14.28 10.16 -45.56
N GLU A 333 -14.11 11.39 -46.03
CA GLU A 333 -13.91 12.58 -45.19
C GLU A 333 -15.18 13.02 -44.44
N LYS A 334 -16.35 12.89 -45.07
CA LYS A 334 -17.65 13.22 -44.46
C LYS A 334 -17.91 12.32 -43.27
N ALA A 335 -17.76 11.00 -43.45
CA ALA A 335 -17.83 10.03 -42.36
C ALA A 335 -16.80 10.27 -41.26
N ASN A 336 -15.57 10.63 -41.62
CA ASN A 336 -14.52 10.96 -40.66
C ASN A 336 -14.92 12.15 -39.77
N THR A 337 -15.43 13.23 -40.38
CA THR A 337 -15.90 14.43 -39.68
C THR A 337 -17.08 14.12 -38.76
N TYR A 338 -18.06 13.35 -39.25
CA TYR A 338 -19.20 12.92 -38.45
C TYR A 338 -18.78 12.04 -37.26
N ALA A 339 -17.88 11.08 -37.50
CA ALA A 339 -17.37 10.20 -36.46
C ALA A 339 -16.66 10.94 -35.33
N ILE A 340 -16.03 12.09 -35.59
CA ILE A 340 -15.43 12.92 -34.52
C ILE A 340 -16.50 13.42 -33.55
N LYS A 341 -17.65 13.86 -34.06
CA LYS A 341 -18.78 14.31 -33.23
C LYS A 341 -19.34 13.13 -32.43
N LEU A 342 -19.68 12.04 -33.08
CA LEU A 342 -20.23 10.84 -32.44
C LEU A 342 -19.27 10.27 -31.37
N LEU A 343 -17.97 10.22 -31.68
CA LEU A 343 -16.96 9.74 -30.75
C LEU A 343 -16.88 10.60 -29.48
N ARG A 344 -17.07 11.91 -29.60
CA ARG A 344 -17.15 12.81 -28.44
C ARG A 344 -18.39 12.51 -27.59
N GLU A 345 -19.55 12.29 -28.20
CA GLU A 345 -20.79 11.97 -27.50
C GLU A 345 -20.69 10.66 -26.72
N ILE A 346 -20.15 9.61 -27.35
CA ILE A 346 -19.93 8.30 -26.72
C ILE A 346 -18.97 8.42 -25.53
N ARG A 347 -17.88 9.18 -25.68
CA ARG A 347 -16.92 9.42 -24.58
C ARG A 347 -17.55 10.25 -23.45
N ASN A 348 -18.38 11.23 -23.77
CA ASN A 348 -19.12 12.01 -22.76
C ASN A 348 -20.11 11.15 -21.97
N ALA A 349 -20.59 10.04 -22.55
CA ALA A 349 -21.40 9.06 -21.85
C ALA A 349 -20.59 8.06 -20.99
N GLY A 350 -19.25 8.19 -20.94
CA GLY A 350 -18.37 7.40 -20.09
C GLY A 350 -17.72 6.19 -20.76
N PHE A 351 -17.98 5.96 -22.05
CA PHE A 351 -17.43 4.81 -22.78
C PHE A 351 -16.02 5.08 -23.33
N ARG A 352 -15.20 4.03 -23.34
CA ARG A 352 -13.89 4.05 -23.98
C ARG A 352 -14.07 3.74 -25.45
N ALA A 353 -14.06 4.79 -26.28
CA ALA A 353 -14.19 4.65 -27.71
C ALA A 353 -13.03 5.29 -28.48
N GLU A 354 -12.69 4.71 -29.64
CA GLU A 354 -11.65 5.19 -30.55
C GLU A 354 -12.14 5.18 -32.01
N LYS A 355 -11.48 5.97 -32.85
CA LYS A 355 -11.51 5.88 -34.31
C LYS A 355 -10.08 5.87 -34.82
N ASP A 356 -9.87 5.55 -36.09
CA ASP A 356 -8.56 5.74 -36.70
C ASP A 356 -8.17 7.22 -36.81
N ILE A 357 -6.95 7.55 -36.41
CA ILE A 357 -6.38 8.91 -36.53
C ILE A 357 -5.03 8.91 -37.26
N MET A 358 -4.69 7.80 -37.91
CA MET A 358 -3.43 7.63 -38.65
C MET A 358 -3.67 7.51 -40.16
N GLU A 359 -4.87 7.89 -40.61
CA GLU A 359 -5.29 7.86 -42.00
C GLU A 359 -5.12 6.47 -42.62
N ARG A 360 -5.39 5.43 -41.83
CA ARG A 360 -5.26 4.05 -42.26
C ARG A 360 -6.38 3.70 -43.23
N SER A 361 -6.06 2.81 -44.18
CA SER A 361 -7.08 2.17 -45.02
C SER A 361 -8.10 1.40 -44.16
N THR A 362 -9.32 1.25 -44.64
CA THR A 362 -10.42 0.59 -43.92
C THR A 362 -10.03 -0.80 -43.37
N LYS A 363 -9.33 -1.61 -44.19
CA LYS A 363 -8.81 -2.92 -43.77
C LYS A 363 -7.83 -2.82 -42.60
N ALA A 364 -6.98 -1.79 -42.59
CA ALA A 364 -6.03 -1.55 -41.50
C ALA A 364 -6.72 -0.99 -40.24
N GLN A 365 -7.83 -0.25 -40.38
CA GLN A 365 -8.66 0.17 -39.25
C GLN A 365 -9.30 -1.04 -38.54
N PHE A 366 -9.91 -1.98 -39.29
CA PHE A 366 -10.44 -3.22 -38.71
C PHE A 366 -9.37 -4.05 -38.00
N LYS A 367 -8.17 -4.18 -38.59
CA LYS A 367 -7.05 -4.85 -37.91
C LYS A 367 -6.61 -4.12 -36.63
N TYR A 368 -6.75 -2.80 -36.60
CA TYR A 368 -6.41 -2.00 -35.43
C TYR A 368 -7.46 -2.15 -34.32
N SER A 369 -8.76 -2.18 -34.65
CA SER A 369 -9.82 -2.42 -33.68
C SER A 369 -9.70 -3.78 -33.01
N ASP A 370 -9.38 -4.81 -33.79
CA ASP A 370 -9.12 -6.17 -33.30
C ASP A 370 -7.92 -6.23 -32.36
N LYS A 371 -6.79 -5.61 -32.72
CA LYS A 371 -5.61 -5.50 -31.84
C LYS A 371 -5.89 -4.74 -30.54
N LYS A 372 -6.80 -3.76 -30.59
CA LYS A 372 -7.28 -3.01 -29.42
C LYS A 372 -8.33 -3.76 -28.60
N LYS A 373 -8.73 -4.95 -29.04
CA LYS A 373 -9.77 -5.78 -28.43
C LYS A 373 -11.05 -4.98 -28.19
N ALA A 374 -11.50 -4.24 -29.21
CA ALA A 374 -12.75 -3.51 -29.13
C ALA A 374 -13.92 -4.49 -28.92
N LYS A 375 -14.79 -4.25 -27.94
CA LYS A 375 -15.99 -5.05 -27.70
C LYS A 375 -16.96 -4.92 -28.87
N TYR A 376 -17.15 -3.69 -29.32
CA TYR A 376 -17.98 -3.38 -30.48
C TYR A 376 -17.18 -2.68 -31.57
N THR A 377 -17.57 -2.89 -32.83
CA THR A 377 -17.10 -2.09 -33.97
C THR A 377 -18.30 -1.63 -34.81
N ILE A 378 -18.29 -0.37 -35.23
CA ILE A 378 -19.23 0.17 -36.23
C ILE A 378 -18.45 0.66 -37.44
N THR A 379 -19.09 0.67 -38.61
CA THR A 379 -18.53 1.28 -39.83
C THR A 379 -19.43 2.43 -40.25
N ILE A 380 -18.82 3.57 -40.55
CA ILE A 380 -19.50 4.77 -41.04
C ILE A 380 -18.88 5.17 -42.38
N GLY A 381 -19.67 5.13 -43.44
CA GLY A 381 -19.42 5.79 -44.71
C GLY A 381 -20.47 6.89 -44.97
N ASP A 382 -20.52 7.41 -46.19
CA ASP A 382 -21.48 8.45 -46.55
C ASP A 382 -22.94 7.97 -46.40
N THR A 383 -23.20 6.70 -46.70
CA THR A 383 -24.52 6.06 -46.56
C THR A 383 -25.01 6.10 -45.11
N GLU A 384 -24.19 5.66 -44.15
CA GLU A 384 -24.59 5.61 -42.73
C GLU A 384 -24.79 7.01 -42.15
N VAL A 385 -24.02 8.00 -42.62
CA VAL A 385 -24.23 9.41 -42.26
C VAL A 385 -25.57 9.92 -42.78
N GLU A 386 -25.98 9.51 -43.97
CA GLU A 386 -27.25 9.94 -44.59
C GLU A 386 -28.47 9.19 -44.03
N SER A 387 -28.35 7.90 -43.74
CA SER A 387 -29.44 7.08 -43.21
C SER A 387 -29.64 7.22 -41.70
N ASN A 388 -28.66 7.79 -40.98
CA ASN A 388 -28.60 7.84 -39.51
C ASN A 388 -28.69 6.45 -38.84
N THR A 389 -28.25 5.42 -39.54
CA THR A 389 -28.21 4.03 -39.07
C THR A 389 -26.85 3.41 -39.32
N VAL A 390 -26.41 2.54 -38.43
CA VAL A 390 -25.13 1.80 -38.55
C VAL A 390 -25.36 0.34 -38.19
N LYS A 391 -24.50 -0.53 -38.74
CA LYS A 391 -24.37 -1.89 -38.22
C LYS A 391 -23.35 -1.90 -37.08
N ILE A 392 -23.79 -2.26 -35.89
CA ILE A 392 -22.91 -2.51 -34.76
C ILE A 392 -22.58 -4.00 -34.70
N LYS A 393 -21.29 -4.30 -34.70
CA LYS A 393 -20.77 -5.65 -34.59
C LYS A 393 -20.25 -5.91 -33.19
N ASN A 394 -20.75 -6.94 -32.52
CA ASN A 394 -20.11 -7.47 -31.33
C ASN A 394 -18.91 -8.33 -31.75
N MET A 395 -17.71 -7.95 -31.33
CA MET A 395 -16.47 -8.58 -31.76
C MET A 395 -16.19 -9.90 -31.02
N THR A 396 -16.88 -10.16 -29.91
CA THR A 396 -16.78 -11.41 -29.16
C THR A 396 -17.68 -12.49 -29.77
N THR A 397 -18.93 -12.15 -30.08
CA THR A 397 -19.93 -13.11 -30.62
C THR A 397 -19.93 -13.15 -32.15
N GLY A 398 -19.46 -12.09 -32.79
CA GLY A 398 -19.54 -11.90 -34.24
C GLY A 398 -20.92 -11.45 -34.74
N THR A 399 -21.89 -11.22 -33.84
CA THR A 399 -23.25 -10.79 -34.22
C THR A 399 -23.25 -9.33 -34.70
N GLU A 400 -24.08 -9.06 -35.71
CA GLU A 400 -24.25 -7.73 -36.29
C GLU A 400 -25.72 -7.32 -36.23
N GLU A 401 -25.97 -6.12 -35.73
CA GLU A 401 -27.32 -5.57 -35.57
C GLU A 401 -27.36 -4.14 -36.14
N GLU A 402 -28.48 -3.78 -36.77
CA GLU A 402 -28.69 -2.42 -37.26
C GLU A 402 -29.27 -1.54 -36.14
N VAL A 403 -28.60 -0.43 -35.85
CA VAL A 403 -28.93 0.47 -34.74
C VAL A 403 -28.90 1.90 -35.26
N LYS A 404 -29.82 2.74 -34.78
CA LYS A 404 -29.77 4.19 -35.05
C LYS A 404 -28.56 4.78 -34.37
N ILE A 405 -27.91 5.75 -35.01
CA ILE A 405 -26.68 6.33 -34.44
C ILE A 405 -26.92 6.94 -33.05
N ASP A 406 -28.06 7.59 -32.85
CA ASP A 406 -28.44 8.21 -31.57
C ASP A 406 -28.74 7.18 -30.46
N GLU A 407 -28.91 5.90 -30.80
CA GLU A 407 -29.20 4.81 -29.87
C GLU A 407 -27.94 4.00 -29.48
N ILE A 408 -26.80 4.20 -30.16
CA ILE A 408 -25.55 3.45 -29.92
C ILE A 408 -25.16 3.49 -28.45
N ILE A 409 -25.23 4.66 -27.81
CA ILE A 409 -24.86 4.84 -26.40
C ILE A 409 -25.70 3.96 -25.48
N ASN A 410 -27.00 3.81 -25.75
CA ASN A 410 -27.87 2.95 -24.95
C ASN A 410 -27.65 1.47 -25.27
N TYR A 411 -27.27 1.13 -26.50
CA TYR A 411 -26.98 -0.23 -26.91
C TYR A 411 -25.72 -0.80 -26.23
N ILE A 412 -24.68 0.03 -26.05
CA ILE A 412 -23.38 -0.42 -25.49
C ILE A 412 -23.26 -0.25 -23.97
N LYS A 413 -24.27 0.31 -23.29
CA LYS A 413 -24.40 0.29 -21.81
C LYS A 413 -24.58 -1.14 -21.33
#